data_AF-A0A327TJL2-F1
#
_entry.id   AF-A0A327TJL2-F1
#
_cell.length_a   1.000
_cell.length_b   1.000
_cell.length_c   1.000
_cell.angle_alpha   90.00
_cell.angle_beta   90.00
_cell.angle_gamma   90.00
#
_symmetry.space_group_name_H-M   'P 1'
#
loop_
_entity.id
_entity.type
_entity.pdbx_description
1 polymer ?
#
loop_
_entity_poly.entity_id
_entity_poly.type
_entity_poly.pdbx_seq_one_letter_code
_entity_poly.pdbx_strand_id
1 'polypeptide(L)'
;MTVRRNTAWLTLAVTGAAHQLDCTGEKLIASRRPKRHAAALAAALAVSCALIGAATPTATADAASGASRLTPFTLTSPDFRDGGKLPKWTEFGGPGSEGAPCQGKNLAPRLNWRNAPAGTLGYALLVNDPDAPLAGGWHHWVLYDIPGTATRIDGHGTLQYTQGANSFDTNGMPVVGWGGPCPPATGQPHHYVFTLYALSTPTLPSAGLTYEQVTSAIQPYVLGATSIVGTFRLPA
;
A
#
# COMPACT_ATOMS: atom_id res chain seq x y z
N MET A 1 -36.82 -29.74 -44.27
CA MET A 1 -36.63 -30.70 -43.15
C MET A 1 -35.61 -30.10 -42.20
N THR A 2 -36.04 -29.16 -41.35
CA THR A 2 -36.50 -29.38 -39.95
C THR A 2 -35.33 -29.37 -38.98
N VAL A 3 -35.14 -28.17 -38.43
CA VAL A 3 -34.44 -27.82 -37.20
C VAL A 3 -34.90 -28.73 -36.05
N ARG A 4 -33.98 -29.30 -35.27
CA ARG A 4 -34.28 -29.81 -33.92
C ARG A 4 -33.54 -28.97 -32.89
N ARG A 5 -34.30 -28.09 -32.24
CA ARG A 5 -33.98 -27.50 -30.94
C ARG A 5 -34.29 -28.54 -29.87
N ASN A 6 -33.38 -28.77 -28.93
CA ASN A 6 -33.65 -29.56 -27.74
C ASN A 6 -33.58 -28.64 -26.52
N THR A 7 -34.74 -28.36 -25.95
CA THR A 7 -34.96 -27.71 -24.66
C THR A 7 -34.87 -28.76 -23.56
N ALA A 8 -34.09 -28.51 -22.51
CA ALA A 8 -34.27 -29.16 -21.22
C ALA A 8 -34.08 -28.10 -20.12
N TRP A 9 -35.16 -27.92 -19.36
CA TRP A 9 -35.29 -27.03 -18.23
C TRP A 9 -34.69 -27.69 -16.99
N LEU A 10 -33.89 -26.96 -16.20
CA LEU A 10 -33.51 -27.37 -14.86
C LEU A 10 -34.09 -26.36 -13.87
N THR A 11 -35.17 -26.75 -13.21
CA THR A 11 -35.72 -26.12 -12.00
C THR A 11 -34.89 -26.59 -10.81
N LEU A 12 -34.25 -25.66 -10.09
CA LEU A 12 -33.67 -25.94 -8.77
C LEU A 12 -34.47 -25.17 -7.71
N ALA A 13 -35.02 -25.93 -6.77
CA ALA A 13 -35.87 -25.45 -5.69
C ALA A 13 -35.08 -24.67 -4.63
N VAL A 14 -35.70 -23.61 -4.12
CA VAL A 14 -35.25 -22.79 -3.00
C VAL A 14 -35.92 -23.30 -1.71
N THR A 15 -35.11 -23.78 -0.78
CA THR A 15 -35.43 -23.94 0.66
C THR A 15 -34.14 -23.57 1.40
N GLY A 16 -34.03 -22.57 2.27
CA GLY A 16 -34.98 -22.04 3.24
C GLY A 16 -34.54 -22.48 4.63
N ALA A 17 -33.67 -21.70 5.32
CA ALA A 17 -33.48 -21.73 6.78
C ALA A 17 -32.58 -20.56 7.23
N ALA A 18 -33.20 -19.47 7.67
CA ALA A 18 -32.54 -18.42 8.44
C ALA A 18 -32.39 -18.89 9.89
N HIS A 19 -31.19 -18.75 10.46
CA HIS A 19 -30.96 -18.85 11.90
C HIS A 19 -30.59 -17.47 12.43
N GLN A 20 -31.58 -16.79 13.02
CA GLN A 20 -31.42 -15.59 13.82
C GLN A 20 -31.10 -16.05 15.25
N LEU A 21 -29.89 -15.78 15.73
CA LEU A 21 -29.55 -15.93 17.14
C LEU A 21 -29.76 -14.59 17.84
N ASP A 22 -30.77 -14.58 18.69
CA ASP A 22 -31.09 -13.53 19.64
C ASP A 22 -30.11 -13.59 20.82
N CYS A 23 -29.62 -12.44 21.26
CA CYS A 23 -28.77 -12.31 22.45
C CYS A 23 -29.33 -11.16 23.28
N THR A 24 -30.32 -11.47 24.11
CA THR A 24 -30.76 -10.63 25.22
C THR A 24 -30.21 -11.21 26.53
N GLY A 25 -29.41 -10.40 27.24
CA GLY A 25 -28.81 -10.74 28.52
C GLY A 25 -28.59 -9.48 29.35
N GLU A 26 -29.41 -9.35 30.38
CA GLU A 26 -29.62 -8.20 31.26
C GLU A 26 -28.49 -7.91 32.27
N LYS A 27 -28.47 -6.65 32.73
CA LYS A 27 -28.21 -6.15 34.10
C LYS A 27 -26.77 -6.06 34.66
N LEU A 28 -26.34 -4.80 34.74
CA LEU A 28 -26.07 -4.04 35.98
C LEU A 28 -25.25 -4.71 37.09
N ILE A 29 -23.98 -4.28 37.25
CA ILE A 29 -23.39 -4.01 38.58
C ILE A 29 -22.54 -2.74 38.51
N ALA A 30 -23.04 -1.69 39.16
CA ALA A 30 -22.26 -0.53 39.56
C ALA A 30 -21.50 -0.84 40.85
N SER A 31 -20.22 -0.45 40.98
CA SER A 31 -19.62 -0.26 42.29
C SER A 31 -18.39 0.66 42.28
N ARG A 32 -18.66 1.92 42.64
CA ARG A 32 -17.97 2.75 43.64
C ARG A 32 -16.43 2.82 43.62
N ARG A 33 -15.93 3.99 43.19
CA ARG A 33 -14.68 4.59 43.70
C ARG A 33 -14.84 5.01 45.17
N PRO A 34 -13.77 4.95 45.98
CA PRO A 34 -13.57 5.92 47.05
C PRO A 34 -12.44 6.90 46.73
N LYS A 35 -12.67 8.15 47.14
CA LYS A 35 -11.74 9.29 47.10
C LYS A 35 -10.84 9.28 48.35
N ARG A 36 -9.60 9.76 48.14
CA ARG A 36 -8.73 10.65 48.94
C ARG A 36 -9.09 10.88 50.41
N HIS A 37 -8.08 10.93 51.28
CA HIS A 37 -7.82 11.83 52.45
C HIS A 37 -6.58 11.25 53.18
N ALA A 38 -5.62 11.94 53.81
CA ALA A 38 -5.28 13.33 54.08
C ALA A 38 -3.79 13.32 54.55
N ALA A 39 -3.01 14.36 54.24
CA ALA A 39 -2.44 15.34 55.17
C ALA A 39 -1.31 14.87 56.11
N ALA A 40 -0.16 15.56 56.03
CA ALA A 40 0.48 16.19 57.19
C ALA A 40 1.56 17.18 56.72
N LEU A 41 1.42 18.43 57.15
CA LEU A 41 2.46 19.46 57.17
C LEU A 41 3.51 19.11 58.25
N ALA A 42 4.77 19.44 58.01
CA ALA A 42 5.70 19.85 59.06
C ALA A 42 6.66 20.92 58.51
N ALA A 43 6.80 22.00 59.27
CA ALA A 43 7.51 23.21 58.93
C ALA A 43 8.95 23.22 59.45
N ALA A 44 9.77 24.03 58.75
CA ALA A 44 10.93 24.79 59.22
C ALA A 44 12.14 24.03 59.81
N LEU A 45 13.32 24.26 59.23
CA LEU A 45 14.34 25.14 59.83
C LEU A 45 15.44 25.44 58.81
N ALA A 46 15.66 26.73 58.56
CA ALA A 46 16.78 27.23 57.77
C ALA A 46 18.07 27.13 58.58
N VAL A 47 19.09 26.46 58.03
CA VAL A 47 20.47 26.60 58.47
C VAL A 47 21.30 26.90 57.22
N SER A 48 21.66 28.17 57.06
CA SER A 48 22.59 28.61 56.03
C SER A 48 24.00 28.23 56.48
N CYS A 49 24.57 27.20 55.87
CA CYS A 49 25.97 26.84 56.00
C CYS A 49 26.70 27.28 54.73
N ALA A 50 27.59 28.27 54.87
CA ALA A 50 28.39 28.80 53.79
C ALA A 50 29.38 27.72 53.30
N LEU A 51 29.19 27.26 52.06
CA LEU A 51 30.15 26.41 51.35
C LEU A 51 30.99 27.28 50.43
N ILE A 52 32.30 27.29 50.68
CA ILE A 52 33.32 27.84 49.79
C ILE A 52 33.34 26.96 48.53
N GLY A 53 32.73 27.44 47.45
CA GLY A 53 32.71 26.75 46.16
C GLY A 53 34.05 26.86 45.46
N ALA A 54 34.85 25.79 45.52
CA ALA A 54 35.91 25.57 44.56
C ALA A 54 35.27 25.17 43.21
N ALA A 55 35.23 26.10 42.26
CA ALA A 55 34.72 25.84 40.92
C ALA A 55 35.69 24.92 40.16
N THR A 56 35.39 23.63 40.13
CA THR A 56 35.93 22.72 39.13
C THR A 56 35.39 23.11 37.75
N PRO A 57 36.22 23.23 36.70
CA PRO A 57 35.70 23.37 35.35
C PRO A 57 35.05 22.05 34.95
N THR A 58 33.74 21.95 35.09
CA THR A 58 32.95 20.89 34.46
C THR A 58 33.06 21.11 32.96
N ALA A 59 33.93 20.34 32.30
CA ALA A 59 33.95 20.24 30.86
C ALA A 59 32.55 19.76 30.45
N THR A 60 31.72 20.67 29.96
CA THR A 60 30.56 20.34 29.16
C THR A 60 31.12 19.72 27.89
N ALA A 61 31.28 18.40 27.89
CA ALA A 61 31.29 17.65 26.66
C ALA A 61 29.94 17.95 26.00
N ASP A 62 29.95 18.91 25.07
CA ASP A 62 28.92 19.01 24.05
C ASP A 62 28.93 17.65 23.37
N ALA A 63 28.01 16.79 23.83
CA ALA A 63 27.60 15.64 23.07
C ALA A 63 26.97 16.22 21.82
N ALA A 64 27.81 16.45 20.81
CA ALA A 64 27.40 16.60 19.44
C ALA A 64 26.60 15.33 19.13
N SER A 65 25.29 15.46 19.30
CA SER A 65 24.29 14.52 18.87
C SER A 65 24.54 14.31 17.39
N GLY A 66 25.28 13.25 17.08
CA GLY A 66 25.27 12.61 15.78
C GLY A 66 23.90 11.99 15.59
N ALA A 67 22.87 12.84 15.49
CA ALA A 67 21.63 12.46 14.86
C ALA A 67 22.01 12.11 13.42
N SER A 68 22.33 10.83 13.20
CA SER A 68 22.33 10.22 11.88
C SER A 68 21.05 10.70 11.23
N ARG A 69 21.18 11.56 10.21
CA ARG A 69 20.02 12.00 9.44
C ARG A 69 19.46 10.73 8.85
N LEU A 70 18.38 10.20 9.43
CA LEU A 70 17.67 9.05 8.91
C LEU A 70 17.30 9.40 7.47
N THR A 71 18.03 8.82 6.52
CA THR A 71 17.73 9.02 5.11
C THR A 71 16.38 8.36 4.83
N PRO A 72 15.43 9.07 4.24
CA PRO A 72 14.06 8.57 4.09
C PRO A 72 14.03 7.34 3.18
N PHE A 73 13.11 6.43 3.46
CA PHE A 73 12.72 5.37 2.53
C PHE A 73 12.24 6.04 1.23
N THR A 74 12.92 5.74 0.13
CA THR A 74 12.71 6.46 -1.15
C THR A 74 12.52 5.46 -2.28
N LEU A 75 11.50 5.70 -3.11
CA LEU A 75 11.29 5.05 -4.41
C LEU A 75 11.69 6.01 -5.53
N THR A 76 12.28 5.48 -6.59
CA THR A 76 12.72 6.22 -7.77
C THR A 76 12.57 5.33 -9.02
N SER A 77 12.62 5.94 -10.20
CA SER A 77 12.71 5.23 -11.47
C SER A 77 13.82 5.84 -12.33
N PRO A 78 14.62 5.03 -13.04
CA PRO A 78 15.49 5.55 -14.09
C PRO A 78 14.71 5.89 -15.38
N ASP A 79 13.44 5.47 -15.51
CA ASP A 79 12.64 5.62 -16.72
C ASP A 79 11.76 6.87 -16.72
N PHE A 80 11.46 7.42 -15.53
CA PHE A 80 10.72 8.67 -15.38
C PHE A 80 11.07 9.37 -14.05
N ARG A 81 10.85 10.68 -13.99
CA ARG A 81 10.95 11.47 -12.76
C ARG A 81 9.60 11.46 -12.05
N ASP A 82 9.60 11.62 -10.73
CA ASP A 82 8.37 11.88 -9.98
C ASP A 82 7.64 13.13 -10.53
N GLY A 83 6.34 13.01 -10.76
CA GLY A 83 5.49 13.96 -11.50
C GLY A 83 5.74 14.02 -13.02
N GLY A 84 6.72 13.27 -13.53
CA GLY A 84 7.15 13.30 -14.92
C GLY A 84 6.34 12.38 -15.84
N LYS A 85 6.50 12.57 -17.15
CA LYS A 85 5.81 11.77 -18.16
C LYS A 85 6.33 10.33 -18.19
N LEU A 86 5.41 9.35 -18.16
CA LEU A 86 5.72 7.95 -18.42
C LEU A 86 6.15 7.76 -19.89
N PRO A 87 7.20 6.98 -20.18
CA PRO A 87 7.62 6.69 -21.54
C PRO A 87 6.52 6.02 -22.37
N LYS A 88 6.45 6.30 -23.67
CA LYS A 88 5.45 5.72 -24.59
C LYS A 88 5.39 4.19 -24.57
N TRP A 89 6.51 3.52 -24.28
CA TRP A 89 6.55 2.06 -24.21
C TRP A 89 5.83 1.49 -22.98
N THR A 90 5.55 2.28 -21.94
CA THR A 90 4.76 1.81 -20.79
C THR A 90 3.28 1.70 -21.09
N GLU A 91 2.78 2.50 -22.04
CA GLU A 91 1.38 2.55 -22.46
C GLU A 91 0.83 1.17 -22.79
N PHE A 92 -0.46 0.97 -22.51
CA PHE A 92 -1.16 -0.26 -22.87
C PHE A 92 -1.09 -0.52 -24.37
N GLY A 93 -1.03 -1.78 -24.76
CA GLY A 93 -0.89 -2.19 -26.16
C GLY A 93 -0.40 -3.64 -26.29
N GLY A 94 -0.29 -4.10 -27.54
CA GLY A 94 0.11 -5.47 -27.86
C GLY A 94 -1.08 -6.43 -27.99
N PRO A 95 -0.84 -7.76 -28.04
CA PRO A 95 -1.91 -8.74 -28.11
C PRO A 95 -2.89 -8.61 -26.94
N GLY A 96 -4.19 -8.62 -27.20
CA GLY A 96 -5.22 -8.42 -26.17
C GLY A 96 -5.63 -6.95 -25.96
N SER A 97 -5.02 -6.00 -26.67
CA SER A 97 -5.43 -4.59 -26.65
C SER A 97 -6.36 -4.22 -27.82
N GLU A 98 -6.97 -5.19 -28.49
CA GLU A 98 -7.84 -4.96 -29.63
C GLU A 98 -9.03 -4.07 -29.23
N GLY A 99 -9.20 -2.94 -29.92
CA GLY A 99 -10.27 -1.98 -29.63
C GLY A 99 -9.91 -0.90 -28.60
N ALA A 100 -8.75 -0.97 -27.93
CA ALA A 100 -8.23 0.13 -27.13
C ALA A 100 -7.63 1.23 -28.03
N PRO A 101 -7.73 2.52 -27.67
CA PRO A 101 -7.09 3.63 -28.42
C PRO A 101 -5.56 3.68 -28.23
N CYS A 102 -4.99 2.70 -27.54
CA CYS A 102 -3.60 2.68 -27.10
C CYS A 102 -2.76 1.69 -27.92
N GLN A 103 -1.52 2.07 -28.18
CA GLN A 103 -0.56 1.39 -29.06
C GLN A 103 0.84 1.38 -28.42
N GLY A 104 0.92 1.26 -27.09
CA GLY A 104 2.17 1.11 -26.37
C GLY A 104 2.76 -0.29 -26.49
N LYS A 105 3.88 -0.51 -25.78
CA LYS A 105 4.49 -1.85 -25.67
C LYS A 105 4.04 -2.62 -24.43
N ASN A 106 3.25 -1.98 -23.58
CA ASN A 106 2.75 -2.53 -22.32
C ASN A 106 3.87 -3.08 -21.41
N LEU A 107 4.98 -2.35 -21.29
CA LEU A 107 6.12 -2.75 -20.47
C LEU A 107 6.19 -1.93 -19.18
N ALA A 108 6.33 -2.62 -18.05
CA ALA A 108 6.47 -1.95 -16.75
C ALA A 108 7.77 -1.14 -16.67
N PRO A 109 7.75 0.07 -16.09
CA PRO A 109 8.97 0.82 -15.83
C PRO A 109 9.82 0.18 -14.74
N ARG A 110 11.14 0.44 -14.79
CA ARG A 110 12.07 0.07 -13.73
C ARG A 110 11.80 0.89 -12.49
N LEU A 111 11.98 0.27 -11.33
CA LEU A 111 11.81 0.91 -10.04
C LEU A 111 13.00 0.56 -9.15
N ASN A 112 13.55 1.56 -8.47
CA ASN A 112 14.64 1.41 -7.53
C ASN A 112 14.24 2.03 -6.20
N TRP A 113 14.58 1.39 -5.09
CA TRP A 113 14.37 1.96 -3.77
C TRP A 113 15.58 1.77 -2.86
N ARG A 114 15.65 2.61 -1.82
CA ARG A 114 16.70 2.59 -0.82
C ARG A 114 16.19 3.01 0.54
N ASN A 115 16.97 2.70 1.57
CA ASN A 115 16.68 3.07 2.96
C ASN A 115 15.35 2.50 3.46
N ALA A 116 15.07 1.23 3.15
CA ALA A 116 13.91 0.55 3.71
C ALA A 116 13.96 0.57 5.26
N PRO A 117 12.82 0.73 5.94
CA PRO A 117 12.77 0.67 7.40
C PRO A 117 13.42 -0.60 7.98
N ALA A 118 14.01 -0.49 9.16
CA ALA A 118 14.54 -1.65 9.87
C ALA A 118 13.42 -2.68 10.13
N GLY A 119 13.74 -3.96 9.97
CA GLY A 119 12.76 -5.05 10.13
C GLY A 119 11.97 -5.39 8.85
N THR A 120 12.27 -4.75 7.72
CA THR A 120 11.64 -5.10 6.43
C THR A 120 11.98 -6.54 6.02
N LEU A 121 10.96 -7.39 5.92
CA LEU A 121 11.07 -8.78 5.48
C LEU A 121 10.53 -8.99 4.06
N GLY A 122 9.63 -8.11 3.60
CA GLY A 122 9.09 -8.13 2.25
C GLY A 122 8.58 -6.77 1.80
N TYR A 123 8.21 -6.65 0.52
CA TYR A 123 7.56 -5.48 -0.03
C TYR A 123 6.28 -5.84 -0.82
N ALA A 124 5.39 -4.87 -0.91
CA ALA A 124 4.29 -4.85 -1.86
C ALA A 124 4.35 -3.58 -2.72
N LEU A 125 4.18 -3.72 -4.02
CA LEU A 125 4.06 -2.61 -4.98
C LEU A 125 2.64 -2.57 -5.51
N LEU A 126 1.99 -1.43 -5.32
CA LEU A 126 0.64 -1.15 -5.80
C LEU A 126 0.68 0.06 -6.72
N VAL A 127 0.08 -0.05 -7.91
CA VAL A 127 -0.01 1.05 -8.87
C VAL A 127 -1.47 1.34 -9.20
N ASN A 128 -1.90 2.56 -8.91
CA ASN A 128 -3.27 3.02 -9.15
C ASN A 128 -3.30 4.32 -9.97
N ASP A 129 -4.29 4.43 -10.84
CA ASP A 129 -4.71 5.67 -11.50
C ASP A 129 -5.98 6.20 -10.78
N PRO A 130 -5.86 7.20 -9.89
CA PRO A 130 -7.01 7.77 -9.20
C PRO A 130 -7.85 8.72 -10.07
N ASP A 131 -7.35 9.11 -11.26
CA ASP A 131 -8.06 10.00 -12.17
C ASP A 131 -9.03 9.23 -13.08
N ALA A 132 -8.91 7.90 -13.14
CA ALA A 132 -9.89 7.05 -13.79
C ALA A 132 -11.29 7.30 -13.18
N PRO A 133 -12.34 7.49 -14.00
CA PRO A 133 -13.69 7.86 -13.54
C PRO A 133 -14.45 6.66 -12.95
N LEU A 134 -13.83 5.94 -12.02
CA LEU A 134 -14.33 4.75 -11.34
C LEU A 134 -14.08 4.90 -9.83
N ALA A 135 -14.97 4.32 -9.02
CA ALA A 135 -14.76 4.28 -7.58
C ALA A 135 -13.48 3.50 -7.26
N GLY A 136 -12.50 4.14 -6.61
CA GLY A 136 -11.21 3.55 -6.28
C GLY A 136 -10.12 3.70 -7.35
N GLY A 137 -10.45 4.24 -8.54
CA GLY A 137 -9.51 4.42 -9.65
C GLY A 137 -9.37 3.17 -10.54
N TRP A 138 -8.23 3.06 -11.22
CA TRP A 138 -7.86 1.91 -12.05
C TRP A 138 -6.52 1.32 -11.60
N HIS A 139 -6.51 0.03 -11.24
CA HIS A 139 -5.33 -0.64 -10.73
C HIS A 139 -4.50 -1.19 -11.88
N HIS A 140 -3.30 -0.62 -12.07
CA HIS A 140 -2.41 -0.94 -13.17
C HIS A 140 -1.47 -2.10 -12.85
N TRP A 141 -1.12 -2.29 -11.57
CA TRP A 141 -0.18 -3.33 -11.17
C TRP A 141 -0.29 -3.65 -9.69
N VAL A 142 -0.30 -4.94 -9.37
CA VAL A 142 -0.31 -5.46 -7.99
C VAL A 142 0.79 -6.49 -7.87
N LEU A 143 1.81 -6.20 -7.07
CA LEU A 143 2.88 -7.13 -6.71
C LEU A 143 3.00 -7.23 -5.20
N TYR A 144 3.28 -8.42 -4.72
CA TYR A 144 3.59 -8.66 -3.31
C TYR A 144 4.53 -9.86 -3.17
N ASP A 145 4.93 -10.15 -1.93
CA ASP A 145 5.97 -11.14 -1.61
C ASP A 145 7.32 -10.83 -2.28
N ILE A 146 7.61 -9.54 -2.54
CA ILE A 146 8.92 -9.10 -3.00
C ILE A 146 9.89 -9.26 -1.82
N PRO A 147 11.02 -9.98 -1.94
CA PRO A 147 11.93 -10.22 -0.82
C PRO A 147 12.45 -8.91 -0.19
N GLY A 148 12.58 -8.86 1.14
CA GLY A 148 13.10 -7.68 1.87
C GLY A 148 14.50 -7.25 1.44
N THR A 149 15.27 -8.15 0.82
CA THR A 149 16.62 -7.90 0.25
C THR A 149 16.59 -7.25 -1.12
N ALA A 150 15.45 -7.25 -1.82
CA ALA A 150 15.32 -6.59 -3.11
C ALA A 150 15.44 -5.07 -2.94
N THR A 151 16.09 -4.43 -3.91
CA THR A 151 16.30 -2.97 -3.97
C THR A 151 15.83 -2.38 -5.29
N ARG A 152 15.37 -3.23 -6.21
CA ARG A 152 14.87 -2.82 -7.52
C ARG A 152 13.93 -3.86 -8.12
N ILE A 153 13.12 -3.38 -9.06
CA ILE A 153 12.42 -4.16 -10.07
C ILE A 153 12.95 -3.70 -11.42
N ASP A 154 13.49 -4.62 -12.21
CA ASP A 154 14.07 -4.32 -13.53
C ASP A 154 13.00 -3.97 -14.60
N GLY A 155 11.74 -3.87 -14.19
CA GLY A 155 10.60 -3.68 -15.08
C GLY A 155 10.24 -4.98 -15.78
N HIS A 156 9.59 -4.87 -16.94
CA HIS A 156 9.20 -5.99 -17.81
C HIS A 156 10.16 -7.21 -17.83
N GLY A 157 9.57 -8.40 -17.99
CA GLY A 157 10.26 -9.69 -17.95
C GLY A 157 9.49 -10.71 -17.10
N THR A 158 9.99 -11.93 -16.96
CA THR A 158 9.43 -12.88 -15.99
C THR A 158 9.76 -12.38 -14.59
N LEU A 159 8.78 -11.77 -13.94
CA LEU A 159 8.91 -11.35 -12.55
C LEU A 159 8.79 -12.57 -11.66
N GLN A 160 9.73 -12.69 -10.72
CA GLN A 160 9.78 -13.81 -9.78
C GLN A 160 8.85 -13.61 -8.57
N TYR A 161 8.12 -12.50 -8.54
CA TYR A 161 7.27 -12.09 -7.41
C TYR A 161 5.82 -12.44 -7.66
N THR A 162 5.06 -12.62 -6.58
CA THR A 162 3.64 -12.91 -6.64
C THR A 162 2.89 -11.77 -7.33
N GLN A 163 2.21 -12.09 -8.43
CA GLN A 163 1.37 -11.15 -9.16
C GLN A 163 -0.05 -11.22 -8.62
N GLY A 164 -0.61 -10.07 -8.25
CA GLY A 164 -2.02 -9.91 -7.92
C GLY A 164 -2.87 -9.57 -9.15
N ALA A 165 -4.18 -9.66 -8.97
CA ALA A 165 -5.15 -9.27 -9.97
C ALA A 165 -5.21 -7.74 -10.11
N ASN A 166 -5.18 -7.25 -11.35
CA ASN A 166 -5.31 -5.84 -11.71
C ASN A 166 -6.70 -5.54 -12.32
N SER A 167 -6.97 -4.28 -12.68
CA SER A 167 -8.29 -3.86 -13.20
C SER A 167 -8.56 -4.28 -14.65
N PHE A 168 -7.62 -4.95 -15.33
CA PHE A 168 -7.79 -5.42 -16.71
C PHE A 168 -8.53 -6.77 -16.81
N ASP A 169 -9.28 -7.13 -15.76
CA ASP A 169 -10.16 -8.31 -15.75
C ASP A 169 -10.96 -8.40 -17.05
N THR A 170 -10.99 -9.61 -17.62
CA THR A 170 -11.79 -9.90 -18.82
C THR A 170 -12.92 -10.88 -18.48
N ASN A 171 -14.13 -10.35 -18.29
CA ASN A 171 -15.35 -11.13 -18.03
C ASN A 171 -15.29 -12.06 -16.79
N GLY A 172 -14.75 -11.55 -15.68
CA GLY A 172 -14.57 -12.28 -14.43
C GLY A 172 -13.31 -13.15 -14.41
N MET A 173 -12.42 -12.98 -15.39
CA MET A 173 -11.13 -13.65 -15.43
C MET A 173 -10.04 -12.67 -14.96
N PRO A 174 -9.37 -12.96 -13.84
CA PRO A 174 -8.30 -12.11 -13.33
C PRO A 174 -7.16 -11.97 -14.33
N VAL A 175 -6.73 -10.73 -14.55
CA VAL A 175 -5.51 -10.40 -15.28
C VAL A 175 -4.45 -9.98 -14.27
N VAL A 176 -3.22 -10.43 -14.48
CA VAL A 176 -2.08 -10.17 -13.60
C VAL A 176 -0.96 -9.48 -14.37
N GLY A 177 -0.05 -8.83 -13.66
CA GLY A 177 1.05 -8.09 -14.27
C GLY A 177 0.74 -6.62 -14.52
N TRP A 178 1.65 -5.96 -15.23
CA TRP A 178 1.51 -4.57 -15.62
C TRP A 178 0.51 -4.43 -16.76
N GLY A 179 -0.52 -3.63 -16.54
CA GLY A 179 -1.30 -3.04 -17.62
C GLY A 179 -1.00 -1.55 -17.70
N GLY A 180 -0.58 -1.08 -18.86
CA GLY A 180 -0.11 0.27 -19.09
C GLY A 180 -1.19 1.33 -19.00
N PRO A 181 -0.82 2.62 -18.98
CA PRO A 181 -1.76 3.71 -19.07
C PRO A 181 -2.53 3.65 -20.39
N CYS A 182 -3.84 3.87 -20.32
CA CYS A 182 -4.70 4.07 -21.48
C CYS A 182 -5.88 5.00 -21.14
N PRO A 183 -5.60 6.26 -20.74
CA PRO A 183 -6.63 7.18 -20.32
C PRO A 183 -7.50 7.61 -21.52
N PRO A 184 -8.71 8.16 -21.30
CA PRO A 184 -9.52 8.74 -22.36
C PRO A 184 -8.73 9.77 -23.20
N ALA A 185 -9.00 9.80 -24.50
CA ALA A 185 -8.38 10.72 -25.46
C ALA A 185 -8.96 12.15 -25.37
N THR A 186 -8.80 12.78 -24.20
CA THR A 186 -9.26 14.15 -23.92
C THR A 186 -8.12 15.16 -23.87
N GLY A 187 -6.87 14.70 -23.99
CA GLY A 187 -5.66 15.52 -23.81
C GLY A 187 -5.31 15.82 -22.35
N GLN A 188 -6.16 15.43 -21.38
CA GLN A 188 -5.88 15.60 -19.96
C GLN A 188 -4.94 14.50 -19.44
N PRO A 189 -3.89 14.85 -18.68
CA PRO A 189 -3.03 13.85 -18.06
C PRO A 189 -3.73 13.16 -16.90
N HIS A 190 -3.60 11.84 -16.86
CA HIS A 190 -3.85 11.02 -15.68
C HIS A 190 -2.54 10.79 -14.93
N HIS A 191 -2.64 10.53 -13.63
CA HIS A 191 -1.56 10.25 -12.70
C HIS A 191 -1.53 8.77 -12.34
N TYR A 192 -0.36 8.16 -12.41
CA TYR A 192 -0.14 6.74 -12.11
C TYR A 192 0.73 6.69 -10.86
N VAL A 193 0.12 6.38 -9.72
CA VAL A 193 0.74 6.43 -8.40
C VAL A 193 1.36 5.07 -8.09
N PHE A 194 2.69 5.00 -8.14
CA PHE A 194 3.45 3.80 -7.76
C PHE A 194 3.74 3.88 -6.27
N THR A 195 3.12 3.02 -5.47
CA THR A 195 3.34 2.98 -4.01
C THR A 195 4.03 1.68 -3.62
N LEU A 196 5.19 1.81 -2.97
CA LEU A 196 5.94 0.69 -2.41
C LEU A 196 5.79 0.67 -0.89
N TYR A 197 5.30 -0.44 -0.35
CA TYR A 197 5.18 -0.70 1.07
C TYR A 197 6.30 -1.62 1.53
N ALA A 198 6.97 -1.26 2.62
CA ALA A 198 7.91 -2.12 3.34
C ALA A 198 7.16 -2.84 4.47
N LEU A 199 7.29 -4.16 4.53
CA LEU A 199 6.45 -5.03 5.37
C LEU A 199 7.28 -5.81 6.39
N SER A 200 6.73 -6.01 7.59
CA SER A 200 7.29 -6.87 8.63
C SER A 200 6.95 -8.36 8.44
N THR A 201 6.39 -8.73 7.28
CA THR A 201 6.13 -10.11 6.86
C THR A 201 6.75 -10.33 5.48
N PRO A 202 7.36 -11.51 5.21
CA PRO A 202 7.90 -11.81 3.89
C PRO A 202 6.80 -12.20 2.88
N THR A 203 5.66 -12.71 3.37
CA THR A 203 4.62 -13.29 2.50
C THR A 203 3.20 -12.97 2.97
N LEU A 204 2.27 -12.86 2.02
CA LEU A 204 0.82 -12.81 2.24
C LEU A 204 0.18 -14.21 2.13
N PRO A 205 -1.01 -14.44 2.73
CA PRO A 205 -1.58 -15.77 2.88
C PRO A 205 -2.13 -16.40 1.58
N SER A 206 -2.25 -15.66 0.48
CA SER A 206 -2.85 -16.17 -0.75
C SER A 206 -2.25 -15.53 -2.00
N ALA A 207 -2.16 -16.31 -3.08
CA ALA A 207 -1.82 -15.82 -4.41
C ALA A 207 -3.05 -15.23 -5.12
N GLY A 208 -2.84 -14.38 -6.13
CA GLY A 208 -3.92 -13.83 -6.97
C GLY A 208 -4.82 -12.80 -6.27
N LEU A 209 -4.35 -12.17 -5.18
CA LEU A 209 -5.11 -11.14 -4.47
C LEU A 209 -5.35 -9.91 -5.35
N THR A 210 -6.51 -9.26 -5.20
CA THR A 210 -6.80 -7.95 -5.81
C THR A 210 -6.03 -6.83 -5.10
N TYR A 211 -6.00 -5.65 -5.71
CA TYR A 211 -5.46 -4.44 -5.08
C TYR A 211 -6.04 -4.20 -3.67
N GLU A 212 -7.36 -4.28 -3.51
CA GLU A 212 -8.06 -4.04 -2.24
C GLU A 212 -7.71 -5.11 -1.21
N GLN A 213 -7.64 -6.37 -1.65
CA GLN A 213 -7.28 -7.49 -0.77
C GLN A 213 -5.84 -7.36 -0.28
N VAL A 214 -4.89 -7.01 -1.16
CA VAL A 214 -3.50 -6.72 -0.75
C VAL A 214 -3.47 -5.53 0.19
N THR A 215 -4.14 -4.42 -0.15
CA THR A 215 -4.18 -3.21 0.67
C THR A 215 -4.69 -3.50 2.09
N SER A 216 -5.72 -4.34 2.23
CA SER A 216 -6.25 -4.78 3.52
C SER A 216 -5.29 -5.72 4.25
N ALA A 217 -4.77 -6.72 3.54
CA ALA A 217 -3.90 -7.76 4.11
C ALA A 217 -2.56 -7.21 4.63
N ILE A 218 -2.02 -6.15 4.03
CA ILE A 218 -0.73 -5.58 4.45
C ILE A 218 -0.83 -4.66 5.67
N GLN A 219 -2.01 -4.12 5.99
CA GLN A 219 -2.17 -3.10 7.05
C GLN A 219 -1.46 -3.42 8.38
N PRO A 220 -1.60 -4.61 8.98
CA PRO A 220 -0.95 -4.91 10.26
C PRO A 220 0.57 -5.05 10.17
N TYR A 221 1.15 -5.08 8.96
CA TYR A 221 2.57 -5.34 8.72
C TYR A 221 3.33 -4.15 8.16
N VAL A 222 2.68 -3.02 7.86
CA VAL A 222 3.36 -1.87 7.23
C VAL A 222 4.36 -1.22 8.20
N LEU A 223 5.64 -1.22 7.81
CA LEU A 223 6.72 -0.51 8.51
C LEU A 223 6.97 0.89 7.93
N GLY A 224 6.62 1.09 6.66
CA GLY A 224 6.74 2.36 5.97
C GLY A 224 6.30 2.25 4.51
N ALA A 225 6.05 3.39 3.88
CA ALA A 225 5.66 3.47 2.48
C ALA A 225 6.32 4.69 1.81
N THR A 226 6.51 4.59 0.50
CA THR A 226 6.98 5.68 -0.36
C THR A 226 6.27 5.57 -1.70
N SER A 227 6.11 6.69 -2.39
CA SER A 227 5.51 6.71 -3.72
C SER A 227 6.24 7.63 -4.68
N ILE A 228 6.02 7.39 -5.97
CA ILE A 228 6.32 8.31 -7.08
C ILE A 228 5.15 8.30 -8.05
N VAL A 229 4.94 9.40 -8.76
CA VAL A 229 3.84 9.58 -9.70
C VAL A 229 4.39 9.69 -11.11
N GLY A 230 3.90 8.86 -12.02
CA GLY A 230 4.07 9.05 -13.45
C GLY A 230 2.84 9.73 -14.05
N THR A 231 3.00 10.51 -15.12
CA THR A 231 1.87 11.11 -15.85
C THR A 231 1.77 10.56 -17.26
N PHE A 232 0.56 10.36 -17.75
CA PHE A 232 0.33 9.94 -19.14
C PHE A 232 -0.94 10.57 -19.68
N ARG A 233 -0.94 10.90 -20.98
CA ARG A 233 -2.11 11.38 -21.71
C ARG A 233 -2.11 10.83 -23.13
N LEU A 234 -3.28 10.54 -23.65
CA LEU A 234 -3.49 10.46 -25.09
C LEU A 234 -3.70 11.87 -25.66
N PRO A 235 -3.38 12.10 -26.95
CA PRO A 235 -3.81 13.30 -27.65
C PRO A 235 -5.34 13.45 -27.59
N ALA A 236 -5.81 14.70 -27.66
CA ALA A 236 -7.24 15.01 -27.83
C ALA A 236 -7.68 14.81 -29.28
#